data_AF-A0A4R1B1T3-F1
#
_entry.id   AF-A0A4R1B1T3-F1
#
_cell.length_a   1.000
_cell.length_b   1.000
_cell.length_c   1.000
_cell.angle_alpha   90.00
_cell.angle_beta   90.00
_cell.angle_gamma   90.00
#
_symmetry.space_group_name_H-M   'P 1'
#
loop_
_entity.id
_entity.type
_entity.pdbx_description
1 polymer ?
#
loop_
_entity_poly.entity_id
_entity_poly.type
_entity_poly.pdbx_seq_one_letter_code
_entity_poly.pdbx_strand_id
1 'polypeptide(L)'
;MDRAVIIGTYESFGFYFSTSLLEEGYEVTGVHYVDMDEELVEKKRMEIGRNANFQEVVQKEWLPFTEIQEQTLIIVDLNYFFLSKLDYAMEISENLNKFLVHNENKIKDTQSKVICLLPIEDHESPYESHKLIQYVKASNFHCHYFSRELEISKETIKDLIESGF
;
A
#
# COMPACT_ATOMS: atom_id res chain seq x y z
N MET A 1 10.74 -1.43 -17.53
CA MET A 1 9.31 -1.44 -17.18
C MET A 1 9.24 -0.91 -15.78
N ASP A 2 8.31 0.01 -15.51
CA ASP A 2 8.19 0.61 -14.19
C ASP A 2 7.54 -0.39 -13.22
N ARG A 3 7.99 -0.38 -11.97
CA ARG A 3 7.57 -1.35 -10.95
C ARG A 3 6.80 -0.65 -9.84
N ALA A 4 5.77 -1.31 -9.33
CA ALA A 4 5.05 -0.88 -8.16
C ALA A 4 4.79 -2.03 -7.18
N VAL A 5 4.81 -1.69 -5.89
CA VAL A 5 4.38 -2.56 -4.79
C VAL A 5 3.21 -1.88 -4.10
N ILE A 6 2.07 -2.57 -4.03
CA ILE A 6 0.84 -2.03 -3.42
C ILE A 6 0.53 -2.84 -2.16
N ILE A 7 0.70 -2.23 -0.99
CA ILE A 7 0.40 -2.85 0.30
C ILE A 7 -1.04 -2.48 0.69
N GLY A 8 -1.89 -3.50 0.87
CA GLY A 8 -3.34 -3.35 0.98
C GLY A 8 -4.03 -3.41 -0.37
N THR A 9 -3.60 -4.30 -1.27
CA THR A 9 -4.07 -4.33 -2.68
C THR A 9 -5.58 -4.49 -2.86
N TYR A 10 -6.27 -5.21 -1.98
CA TYR A 10 -7.74 -5.34 -2.07
C TYR A 10 -8.48 -4.41 -1.10
N GLU A 11 -7.78 -3.48 -0.47
CA GLU A 11 -8.40 -2.31 0.15
C GLU A 11 -8.92 -1.36 -0.93
N SER A 12 -9.73 -0.37 -0.54
CA SER A 12 -10.33 0.57 -1.49
C SER A 12 -9.27 1.29 -2.33
N PHE A 13 -8.27 1.92 -1.70
CA PHE A 13 -7.29 2.69 -2.46
C PHE A 13 -6.26 1.79 -3.13
N GLY A 14 -5.75 0.78 -2.42
CA GLY A 14 -4.80 -0.17 -3.01
C GLY A 14 -5.34 -0.83 -4.29
N PHE A 15 -6.65 -1.13 -4.34
CA PHE A 15 -7.25 -1.72 -5.53
C PHE A 15 -7.26 -0.75 -6.71
N TYR A 16 -7.69 0.50 -6.49
CA TYR A 16 -7.72 1.53 -7.53
C TYR A 16 -6.32 1.91 -8.04
N PHE A 17 -5.32 1.96 -7.16
CA PHE A 17 -3.93 2.17 -7.58
C PHE A 17 -3.41 1.00 -8.41
N SER A 18 -3.71 -0.23 -8.00
CA SER A 18 -3.32 -1.43 -8.74
C SER A 18 -3.90 -1.40 -10.16
N THR A 19 -5.22 -1.17 -10.32
CA THR A 19 -5.85 -1.10 -11.64
C THR A 19 -5.24 0.00 -12.51
N SER A 20 -5.03 1.19 -11.95
CA SER A 20 -4.56 2.35 -12.71
C SER A 20 -3.11 2.17 -13.17
N LEU A 21 -2.23 1.67 -12.30
CA LEU A 21 -0.82 1.42 -12.65
C LEU A 21 -0.69 0.30 -13.68
N LEU A 22 -1.51 -0.74 -13.58
CA LEU A 22 -1.58 -1.80 -14.59
C LEU A 22 -2.04 -1.29 -15.96
N GLU A 23 -3.01 -0.35 -15.99
CA GLU A 23 -3.45 0.31 -17.23
C GLU A 23 -2.33 1.15 -17.87
N GLU A 24 -1.47 1.79 -17.05
CA GLU A 24 -0.29 2.53 -17.49
C GLU A 24 0.93 1.62 -17.80
N GLY A 25 0.79 0.31 -17.65
CA GLY A 25 1.81 -0.68 -18.03
C GLY A 25 2.85 -1.00 -16.96
N TYR A 26 2.63 -0.61 -15.70
CA TYR A 26 3.52 -1.00 -14.59
C TYR A 26 3.44 -2.50 -14.32
N GLU A 27 4.55 -3.07 -13.86
CA GLU A 27 4.59 -4.35 -13.16
C GLU A 27 4.19 -4.12 -11.70
N VAL A 28 3.06 -4.69 -11.28
CA VAL A 28 2.47 -4.46 -9.95
C VAL A 28 2.56 -5.73 -9.10
N THR A 29 3.29 -5.66 -8.00
CA THR A 29 3.22 -6.65 -6.92
C THR A 29 2.16 -6.20 -5.90
N GLY A 30 1.04 -6.90 -5.89
CA GLY A 30 -0.05 -6.65 -4.97
C GLY A 30 0.05 -7.46 -3.68
N VAL A 31 0.29 -6.78 -2.56
CA VAL A 31 0.34 -7.39 -1.22
C VAL A 31 -1.02 -7.24 -0.54
N HIS A 32 -1.67 -8.36 -0.23
CA HIS A 32 -2.99 -8.37 0.43
C HIS A 32 -2.93 -8.87 1.88
N TYR A 33 -3.90 -8.42 2.70
CA TYR A 33 -4.08 -8.82 4.09
C TYR A 33 -4.91 -10.11 4.19
N VAL A 34 -4.71 -10.91 5.24
CA VAL A 34 -5.28 -12.26 5.37
C VAL A 34 -6.72 -12.29 5.91
N ASP A 35 -7.24 -11.17 6.38
CA ASP A 35 -8.48 -11.06 7.16
C ASP A 35 -9.62 -10.37 6.41
N MET A 36 -9.50 -10.26 5.08
CA MET A 36 -10.52 -9.64 4.24
C MET A 36 -11.67 -10.59 3.93
N ASP A 37 -12.82 -10.00 3.59
CA ASP A 37 -13.99 -10.72 3.07
C ASP A 37 -13.62 -11.48 1.79
N GLU A 38 -13.72 -12.81 1.82
CA GLU A 38 -13.32 -13.70 0.73
C GLU A 38 -14.11 -13.45 -0.55
N GLU A 39 -15.41 -13.13 -0.47
CA GLU A 39 -16.24 -12.85 -1.64
C GLU A 39 -15.83 -11.53 -2.31
N LEU A 40 -15.54 -10.51 -1.49
CA LEU A 40 -15.04 -9.22 -1.99
C LEU A 40 -13.66 -9.36 -2.64
N VAL A 41 -12.76 -10.11 -2.00
CA VAL A 41 -11.41 -10.38 -2.51
C VAL A 41 -11.47 -11.14 -3.82
N GLU A 42 -12.27 -12.21 -3.91
CA GLU A 42 -12.43 -12.98 -5.14
C GLU A 42 -12.93 -12.12 -6.30
N LYS A 43 -13.90 -11.23 -6.04
CA LYS A 43 -14.38 -10.29 -7.07
C LYS A 43 -13.26 -9.38 -7.58
N LYS A 44 -12.48 -8.78 -6.67
CA LYS A 44 -11.35 -7.91 -7.04
C LYS A 44 -10.23 -8.67 -7.74
N ARG A 45 -9.91 -9.88 -7.28
CA ARG A 45 -8.94 -10.79 -7.89
C ARG A 45 -9.33 -11.17 -9.32
N MET A 46 -10.61 -11.42 -9.58
CA MET A 46 -11.11 -11.71 -10.93
C MET A 46 -10.98 -10.51 -11.90
N GLU A 47 -10.94 -9.29 -11.37
CA GLU A 47 -10.79 -8.07 -12.16
C GLU A 47 -9.33 -7.79 -12.56
N ILE A 48 -8.39 -7.81 -11.59
CA ILE A 48 -6.97 -7.47 -11.85
C ILE A 48 -6.05 -8.68 -12.03
N GLY A 49 -6.41 -9.84 -11.49
CA GLY A 49 -5.57 -11.05 -11.47
C GLY A 49 -5.31 -11.68 -12.84
N ARG A 50 -5.99 -11.21 -13.88
CA ARG A 50 -5.79 -11.65 -15.27
C ARG A 50 -4.74 -10.84 -16.01
N ASN A 51 -4.26 -9.74 -15.44
CA ASN A 51 -3.22 -8.92 -16.04
C ASN A 51 -1.85 -9.61 -15.86
N ALA A 52 -1.11 -9.81 -16.95
CA ALA A 52 0.19 -10.48 -16.91
C ALA A 52 1.26 -9.71 -16.12
N ASN A 53 1.05 -8.41 -15.91
CA ASN A 53 1.94 -7.55 -15.12
C ASN A 53 1.56 -7.53 -13.64
N PHE A 54 0.51 -8.24 -13.22
CA PHE A 54 0.08 -8.29 -11.83
C PHE A 54 0.55 -9.59 -11.15
N GLN A 55 1.21 -9.45 -10.00
CA GLN A 55 1.58 -10.56 -9.12
C GLN A 55 0.97 -10.36 -7.74
N GLU A 56 0.15 -11.30 -7.30
CA GLU A 56 -0.43 -11.30 -5.96
C GLU A 56 0.46 -12.04 -4.96
N VAL A 57 0.65 -11.46 -3.77
CA VAL A 57 1.34 -12.08 -2.63
C VAL A 57 0.62 -11.79 -1.31
N VAL A 58 0.78 -12.67 -0.33
CA VAL A 58 0.20 -12.52 1.02
C VAL A 58 1.18 -11.73 1.89
N GLN A 59 0.69 -10.74 2.66
CA GLN A 59 1.56 -9.88 3.49
C GLN A 59 2.54 -10.68 4.35
N LYS A 60 2.03 -11.72 5.05
CA LYS A 60 2.77 -12.42 6.11
C LYS A 60 3.96 -13.20 5.58
N GLU A 61 3.89 -13.55 4.30
CA GLU A 61 4.88 -14.36 3.60
C GLU A 61 5.89 -13.47 2.87
N TRP A 62 5.51 -12.23 2.55
CA TRP A 62 6.29 -11.37 1.66
C TRP A 62 6.96 -10.21 2.40
N LEU A 63 6.24 -9.48 3.25
CA LEU A 63 6.79 -8.30 3.96
C LEU A 63 8.04 -8.61 4.80
N PRO A 64 8.11 -9.72 5.56
CA PRO A 64 9.27 -9.96 6.44
C PRO A 64 10.58 -10.28 5.71
N PHE A 65 10.52 -10.70 4.44
CA PHE A 65 11.67 -11.27 3.73
C PHE A 65 12.05 -10.54 2.45
N THR A 66 11.20 -9.64 1.97
CA THR A 66 11.46 -8.94 0.70
C THR A 66 12.39 -7.75 0.88
N GLU A 67 13.32 -7.65 -0.07
CA GLU A 67 14.21 -6.51 -0.27
C GLU A 67 13.92 -5.82 -1.61
N ILE A 68 13.86 -4.50 -1.62
CA ILE A 68 13.71 -3.69 -2.82
C ILE A 68 15.06 -3.61 -3.54
N GLN A 69 15.13 -4.14 -4.75
CA GLN A 69 16.38 -4.24 -5.52
C GLN A 69 16.48 -3.24 -6.67
N GLU A 70 15.34 -2.72 -7.13
CA GLU A 70 15.24 -1.81 -8.27
C GLU A 70 14.33 -0.63 -7.92
N GLN A 71 14.41 0.44 -8.73
CA GLN A 71 13.55 1.60 -8.54
C GLN A 71 12.07 1.19 -8.60
N THR A 72 11.36 1.41 -7.50
CA THR A 72 10.00 0.90 -7.28
C THR A 72 9.13 1.99 -6.67
N LEU A 73 7.89 2.12 -7.14
CA LEU A 73 6.86 2.90 -6.48
C LEU A 73 6.17 2.03 -5.41
N ILE A 74 6.29 2.41 -4.14
CA ILE A 74 5.70 1.66 -3.03
C ILE A 74 4.51 2.47 -2.51
N ILE A 75 3.31 1.91 -2.62
CA ILE A 75 2.09 2.52 -2.11
C ILE A 75 1.59 1.71 -0.93
N VAL A 76 1.33 2.38 0.18
CA VAL A 76 0.91 1.77 1.43
C VAL A 76 -0.45 2.33 1.83
N ASP A 77 -1.49 1.50 1.75
CA ASP A 77 -2.83 1.86 2.24
C ASP A 77 -2.89 1.65 3.76
N LEU A 78 -2.66 2.73 4.51
CA LEU A 78 -2.73 2.71 5.98
C LEU A 78 -4.16 2.90 6.49
N ASN A 79 -5.14 3.18 5.61
CA ASN A 79 -6.53 3.37 6.02
C ASN A 79 -7.12 2.08 6.63
N TYR A 80 -6.63 0.92 6.19
CA TYR A 80 -6.95 -0.39 6.77
C TYR A 80 -6.87 -0.38 8.31
N PHE A 81 -5.84 0.23 8.90
CA PHE A 81 -5.67 0.23 10.36
C PHE A 81 -6.76 1.03 11.09
N PHE A 82 -7.39 2.00 10.43
CA PHE A 82 -8.44 2.84 11.03
C PHE A 82 -9.85 2.28 10.85
N LEU A 83 -10.02 1.23 10.03
CA LEU A 83 -11.32 0.66 9.66
C LEU A 83 -11.47 -0.82 10.04
N SER A 84 -10.37 -1.56 10.18
CA SER A 84 -10.37 -3.01 10.41
C SER A 84 -10.69 -3.41 11.85
N LYS A 85 -11.16 -4.66 12.02
CA LYS A 85 -11.30 -5.28 13.34
C LYS A 85 -9.91 -5.63 13.87
N LEU A 86 -9.67 -5.27 15.13
CA LEU A 86 -8.35 -5.18 15.77
C LEU A 86 -7.49 -6.46 15.79
N ASP A 87 -8.05 -7.63 15.45
CA ASP A 87 -7.43 -8.94 15.70
C ASP A 87 -6.11 -9.16 14.92
N TYR A 88 -5.94 -8.54 13.74
CA TYR A 88 -4.73 -8.69 12.92
C TYR A 88 -3.93 -7.39 12.73
N ALA A 89 -4.47 -6.26 13.18
CA ALA A 89 -3.86 -4.93 12.99
C ALA A 89 -2.45 -4.86 13.57
N MET A 90 -2.21 -5.49 14.72
CA MET A 90 -0.88 -5.49 15.37
C MET A 90 0.16 -6.28 14.57
N GLU A 91 -0.17 -7.48 14.08
CA GLU A 91 0.77 -8.28 13.30
C GLU A 91 1.10 -7.60 11.97
N ILE A 92 0.09 -7.09 11.29
CA ILE A 92 0.24 -6.41 10.00
C ILE A 92 1.06 -5.12 10.18
N SER A 93 0.80 -4.33 11.23
CA SER A 93 1.55 -3.10 11.50
C SER A 93 3.02 -3.41 11.81
N GLU A 94 3.30 -4.46 12.56
CA GLU A 94 4.67 -4.90 12.86
C GLU A 94 5.42 -5.36 11.61
N ASN A 95 4.79 -6.18 10.77
CA ASN A 95 5.41 -6.68 9.53
C ASN A 95 5.67 -5.54 8.55
N LEU A 96 4.73 -4.61 8.41
CA LEU A 96 4.89 -3.43 7.58
C LEU A 96 5.99 -2.50 8.11
N ASN A 97 6.04 -2.27 9.41
CA ASN A 97 7.12 -1.47 10.01
C ASN A 97 8.49 -2.13 9.79
N LYS A 98 8.60 -3.45 9.99
CA LYS A 98 9.83 -4.22 9.71
C LYS A 98 10.23 -4.09 8.25
N PHE A 99 9.29 -4.23 7.32
CA PHE A 99 9.53 -4.08 5.88
C PHE A 99 10.09 -2.69 5.56
N LEU A 100 9.45 -1.62 6.02
CA LEU A 100 9.89 -0.24 5.73
C LEU A 100 11.25 0.07 6.32
N VAL A 101 11.50 -0.34 7.58
CA VAL A 101 12.79 -0.15 8.25
C VAL A 101 13.90 -0.97 7.57
N HIS A 102 13.63 -2.24 7.24
CA HIS A 102 14.58 -3.11 6.57
C HIS A 102 14.98 -2.56 5.19
N ASN A 103 14.03 -1.97 4.47
CA ASN A 103 14.23 -1.44 3.12
C ASN A 103 14.66 0.02 3.08
N GLU A 104 14.80 0.73 4.19
CA GLU A 104 15.01 2.19 4.20
C GLU A 104 16.22 2.62 3.35
N ASN A 105 17.36 1.94 3.51
CA ASN A 105 18.56 2.24 2.72
C ASN A 105 18.37 1.88 1.25
N LYS A 106 17.77 0.74 0.96
CA LYS A 106 17.50 0.30 -0.41
C LYS A 106 16.54 1.22 -1.14
N ILE A 107 15.53 1.73 -0.46
CA ILE A 107 14.59 2.72 -1.01
C ILE A 107 15.36 3.97 -1.45
N LYS A 108 16.30 4.44 -0.64
CA LYS A 108 17.16 5.59 -0.98
C LYS A 108 18.10 5.26 -2.15
N ASP A 109 18.80 4.12 -2.07
CA ASP A 109 19.81 3.70 -3.06
C ASP A 109 19.21 3.49 -4.45
N THR A 110 18.01 2.91 -4.50
CA THR A 110 17.26 2.65 -5.75
C THR A 110 16.45 3.84 -6.23
N GLN A 111 16.46 4.96 -5.49
CA GLN A 111 15.60 6.12 -5.74
C GLN A 111 14.10 5.76 -5.80
N SER A 112 13.72 4.72 -5.07
CA SER A 112 12.33 4.30 -4.90
C SER A 112 11.55 5.35 -4.14
N LYS A 113 10.26 5.45 -4.44
CA LYS A 113 9.35 6.40 -3.79
C LYS A 113 8.34 5.64 -2.95
N VAL A 114 8.08 6.14 -1.75
CA VAL A 114 7.05 5.60 -0.85
C VAL A 114 5.94 6.62 -0.70
N ILE A 115 4.72 6.19 -1.00
CA ILE A 115 3.49 6.94 -0.79
C ILE A 115 2.68 6.22 0.29
N CYS A 116 2.36 6.93 1.37
CA CYS A 116 1.51 6.44 2.44
C CYS A 116 0.16 7.15 2.38
N LEU A 117 -0.91 6.36 2.29
CA LEU A 117 -2.29 6.85 2.24
C LEU A 117 -2.87 6.80 3.64
N LEU A 118 -3.19 7.96 4.21
CA LEU A 118 -3.76 8.11 5.56
C LEU A 118 -5.16 8.73 5.49
N PRO A 119 -6.05 8.46 6.46
CA PRO A 119 -7.30 9.21 6.58
C PRO A 119 -7.04 10.66 7.05
N ILE A 120 -7.84 11.63 6.57
CA ILE A 120 -7.84 13.04 7.00
C ILE A 120 -8.28 13.18 8.46
N GLU A 121 -9.19 12.30 8.89
CA GLU A 121 -9.74 12.35 10.24
C GLU A 121 -8.68 11.88 11.24
N ASP A 122 -8.13 12.84 11.98
CA ASP A 122 -7.12 12.67 13.04
C ASP A 122 -7.76 12.01 14.28
N HIS A 123 -8.33 10.83 14.09
CA HIS A 123 -8.61 9.93 15.20
C HIS A 123 -7.27 9.46 15.75
N GLU A 124 -7.18 9.29 17.08
CA GLU A 124 -6.02 8.62 17.67
C GLU A 124 -5.78 7.32 16.90
N SER A 125 -4.61 7.22 16.28
CA SER A 125 -4.21 5.99 15.59
C SER A 125 -4.46 4.82 16.53
N PRO A 126 -5.03 3.69 16.06
CA PRO A 126 -5.18 2.51 16.89
C PRO A 126 -3.85 2.19 17.56
N TYR A 127 -3.88 1.86 18.85
CA TYR A 127 -2.69 1.64 19.67
C TYR A 127 -1.69 0.68 18.99
N GLU A 128 -2.23 -0.32 18.32
CA GLU A 128 -1.55 -1.37 17.56
C GLU A 128 -0.75 -0.83 16.36
N SER A 129 -1.16 0.30 15.76
CA SER A 129 -0.55 0.91 14.58
C SER A 129 0.20 2.21 14.88
N HIS A 130 0.13 2.71 16.12
CA HIS A 130 0.67 4.00 16.51
C HIS A 130 2.16 4.18 16.17
N LYS A 131 2.97 3.15 16.46
CA LYS A 131 4.42 3.18 16.17
C LYS A 131 4.71 3.29 14.67
N LEU A 132 3.99 2.51 13.86
CA LEU A 132 4.12 2.55 12.41
C LEU A 132 3.74 3.93 11.87
N ILE A 133 2.61 4.49 12.32
CA ILE A 133 2.14 5.79 11.85
C ILE A 133 3.10 6.91 12.26
N GLN A 134 3.64 6.88 13.48
CA GLN A 134 4.69 7.82 13.90
C GLN A 134 5.95 7.70 13.05
N TYR A 135 6.40 6.47 12.78
CA TYR A 135 7.56 6.21 11.94
C TYR A 135 7.37 6.76 10.53
N VAL A 136 6.22 6.48 9.91
CA VAL A 136 5.87 6.98 8.57
C VAL A 136 5.83 8.51 8.55
N LYS A 137 5.16 9.14 9.52
CA LYS A 137 5.08 10.61 9.64
C LYS A 137 6.44 11.28 9.88
N ALA A 138 7.39 10.58 10.51
CA ALA A 138 8.75 11.08 10.75
C ALA A 138 9.74 10.79 9.61
N SER A 139 9.35 9.95 8.64
CA SER A 139 10.16 9.56 7.50
C SER A 139 10.00 10.53 6.32
N ASN A 140 10.89 10.45 5.34
CA ASN A 140 10.80 11.24 4.09
C ASN A 140 9.78 10.65 3.09
N PHE A 141 8.77 9.93 3.57
CA PHE A 141 7.73 9.33 2.72
C PHE A 141 6.66 10.37 2.38
N HIS A 142 6.07 10.25 1.19
CA HIS A 142 4.99 11.13 0.77
C HIS A 142 3.69 10.68 1.44
N CYS A 143 3.23 11.46 2.41
CA CYS A 143 1.98 11.18 3.10
C CYS A 143 0.84 11.94 2.44
N HIS A 144 -0.15 11.21 1.93
CA HIS A 144 -1.37 11.79 1.37
C HIS A 144 -2.55 11.44 2.25
N TYR A 145 -3.37 12.45 2.54
CA TYR A 145 -4.51 12.35 3.44
C TYR A 145 -5.81 12.36 2.63
N PHE A 146 -6.67 11.36 2.83
CA PHE A 146 -7.95 11.21 2.14
C PHE A 146 -9.13 11.30 3.11
N SER A 147 -10.21 11.98 2.73
CA SER A 147 -11.45 11.90 3.52
C SER A 147 -12.07 10.53 3.34
N ARG A 148 -12.77 10.01 4.36
CA ARG A 148 -13.43 8.70 4.28
C ARG A 148 -14.51 8.65 3.20
N GLU A 149 -14.99 9.81 2.74
CA GLU A 149 -16.05 9.95 1.74
C GLU A 149 -15.52 10.15 0.31
N LEU A 150 -14.19 10.23 0.11
CA LEU A 150 -13.62 10.49 -1.20
C LEU A 150 -13.67 9.24 -2.08
N GLU A 151 -14.57 9.25 -3.06
CA GLU A 151 -14.37 8.56 -4.33
C GLU A 151 -13.13 9.18 -4.99
N ILE A 152 -11.96 8.57 -4.81
CA ILE A 152 -10.76 9.01 -5.53
C ILE A 152 -11.02 8.80 -7.02
N SER A 153 -11.09 9.90 -7.78
CA SER A 153 -11.22 9.80 -9.24
C SER A 153 -9.92 9.32 -9.87
N LYS A 154 -10.00 8.70 -11.06
CA LYS A 154 -8.81 8.31 -11.83
C LYS A 154 -7.87 9.50 -12.09
N GLU A 155 -8.39 10.72 -12.30
CA GLU A 155 -7.53 11.91 -12.47
C GLU A 155 -6.74 12.22 -11.19
N THR A 156 -7.33 12.07 -10.01
CA THR A 156 -6.64 12.32 -8.73
C THR A 156 -5.45 11.37 -8.54
N ILE A 157 -5.59 10.10 -8.95
CA ILE A 157 -4.51 9.10 -8.89
C ILE A 157 -3.41 9.46 -9.88
N LYS A 158 -3.79 9.82 -11.11
CA LYS A 158 -2.84 10.25 -12.12
C LYS A 158 -2.06 11.47 -11.66
N ASP A 159 -2.73 12.46 -11.07
CA ASP A 159 -2.08 13.63 -10.48
C ASP A 159 -1.19 13.24 -9.29
N LEU A 160 -1.55 12.24 -8.48
CA LEU A 160 -0.71 11.73 -7.38
C LEU A 160 0.56 11.05 -7.88
N ILE A 161 0.42 10.25 -8.94
CA ILE A 161 1.55 9.63 -9.64
C ILE A 161 2.37 10.74 -10.30
N GLU A 162 1.79 11.65 -11.06
CA GLU A 162 2.53 12.68 -11.80
C GLU A 162 3.13 13.78 -10.92
N SER A 163 2.45 14.22 -9.85
CA SER A 163 2.95 15.22 -8.90
C SER A 163 4.00 14.66 -7.94
N GLY A 164 3.98 13.34 -7.74
CA GLY A 164 5.01 12.60 -7.03
C GLY A 164 6.17 12.16 -7.93
N PHE A 165 6.13 12.40 -9.24
CA PHE A 165 7.14 11.96 -10.20
C PHE A 165 8.06 13.08 -10.69
#